data_AF-A0AAV1IC79-F1
#
_entry.id   AF-A0AAV1IC79-F1
#
_cell.length_a   1.000
_cell.length_b   1.000
_cell.length_c   1.000
_cell.angle_alpha   90.00
_cell.angle_beta   90.00
_cell.angle_gamma   90.00
#
_symmetry.space_group_name_H-M   'P 1'
#
loop_
_entity.id
_entity.type
_entity.pdbx_description
1 polymer ?
#
loop_
_entity_poly.entity_id
_entity_poly.type
_entity_poly.pdbx_seq_one_letter_code
_entity_poly.pdbx_strand_id
1 'polypeptide(L)'
;MPSLAPLRPQDMRIVALRQEALPASQGLTRLHLEMGLPCQVWGALNVTGPVSGWSLAEEPAEQGFPEGARVARISGNEGMQQWPFWLDVQGDWKGKVRLELAVMLHKQTPEIVDFLAQLPDWTTSVGFTVYQKVFTF
;
A
#
# COMPACT_ATOMS: atom_id res chain seq x y z
N MET A 1 1.27 -29.65 -2.29
CA MET A 1 1.94 -28.31 -2.23
C MET A 1 1.87 -27.79 -0.81
N PRO A 2 2.90 -27.10 -0.29
CA PRO A 2 2.86 -26.59 1.08
C PRO A 2 1.80 -25.49 1.17
N SER A 3 0.87 -25.63 2.11
CA SER A 3 -0.11 -24.61 2.46
C SER A 3 0.61 -23.32 2.84
N LEU A 4 0.51 -22.28 2.01
CA LEU A 4 0.93 -20.93 2.39
C LEU A 4 0.13 -20.52 3.65
N ALA A 5 0.86 -20.25 4.73
CA ALA A 5 0.29 -19.77 5.99
C ALA A 5 -0.57 -18.52 5.75
N PRO A 6 -1.68 -18.34 6.47
CA PRO A 6 -2.50 -17.14 6.34
C PRO A 6 -1.66 -15.89 6.65
N LEU A 7 -1.84 -14.84 5.84
CA LEU A 7 -1.22 -13.53 6.10
C LEU A 7 -1.66 -13.05 7.47
N ARG A 8 -0.72 -12.53 8.27
CA ARG A 8 -1.04 -11.88 9.53
C ARG A 8 -0.70 -10.40 9.42
N PRO A 9 -1.40 -9.49 10.14
CA PRO A 9 -1.05 -8.07 10.14
C PRO A 9 0.41 -7.77 10.51
N GLN A 10 1.06 -8.65 11.28
CA GLN A 10 2.49 -8.54 11.61
C GLN A 10 3.42 -8.74 10.40
N ASP A 11 2.96 -9.43 9.36
CA ASP A 11 3.73 -9.69 8.16
C ASP A 11 3.70 -8.49 7.19
N MET A 12 2.82 -7.51 7.43
CA MET A 12 2.79 -6.22 6.73
C MET A 12 3.69 -5.19 7.41
N ARG A 13 4.54 -4.52 6.63
CA ARG A 13 5.45 -3.47 7.12
C ARG A 13 5.45 -2.25 6.23
N ILE A 14 5.57 -1.07 6.84
CA ILE A 14 6.00 0.15 6.18
C ILE A 14 7.19 0.67 6.98
N VAL A 15 8.31 0.91 6.30
CA VAL A 15 9.55 1.40 6.91
C VAL A 15 9.99 2.69 6.23
N ALA A 16 10.50 3.64 7.02
CA ALA A 16 11.16 4.81 6.47
C ALA A 16 12.59 4.45 6.08
N LEU A 17 12.95 4.73 4.82
CA LEU A 17 14.28 4.46 4.28
C LEU A 17 15.19 5.68 4.42
N ARG A 18 14.70 6.86 4.02
CA ARG A 18 15.43 8.13 4.09
C ARG A 18 14.47 9.31 4.06
N GLN A 19 14.99 10.47 4.43
CA GLN A 19 14.30 11.76 4.32
C GLN A 19 15.20 12.76 3.58
N GLU A 20 14.58 13.64 2.80
CA GLU A 20 15.26 14.65 2.01
C GLU A 20 14.53 15.98 2.15
N ALA A 21 15.26 17.08 2.39
CA ALA A 21 14.67 18.41 2.34
C ALA A 21 14.54 18.84 0.88
N LEU A 22 13.31 19.16 0.44
CA LEU A 22 13.08 19.73 -0.87
C LEU A 22 13.45 21.22 -0.89
N PRO A 23 13.70 21.82 -2.07
CA PRO A 23 14.20 23.20 -2.18
C PRO A 23 13.41 24.20 -1.32
N ALA A 24 14.11 25.18 -0.75
CA ALA A 24 13.59 26.10 0.26
C ALA A 24 12.33 26.89 -0.15
N SER A 25 12.05 27.02 -1.46
CA SER A 25 10.81 27.61 -1.97
C SER A 25 9.56 26.76 -1.73
N GLN A 26 9.71 25.47 -1.40
CA GLN A 26 8.60 24.56 -1.12
C GLN A 26 8.42 24.28 0.39
N GLY A 27 9.47 24.40 1.21
CA GLY A 27 9.35 24.14 2.66
C GLY A 27 8.91 22.71 3.00
N LEU A 28 9.12 21.77 2.07
CA LEU A 28 8.70 20.37 2.15
C LEU A 28 9.87 19.48 2.53
N THR A 29 9.56 18.39 3.22
CA THR A 29 10.47 17.25 3.40
C THR A 29 9.86 16.06 2.66
N ARG A 30 10.65 15.38 1.83
CA ARG A 30 10.27 14.12 1.20
C ARG A 30 10.69 12.95 2.08
N LEU A 31 9.73 12.11 2.45
CA LEU A 31 9.95 10.83 3.11
C LEU A 31 9.95 9.73 2.07
N HIS A 32 11.05 8.98 1.95
CA HIS A 32 11.11 7.77 1.15
C HIS A 32 10.80 6.58 2.05
N LEU A 33 9.77 5.83 1.68
CA LEU A 33 9.22 4.71 2.44
C LEU A 33 9.28 3.44 1.58
N GLU A 34 9.38 2.29 2.25
CA GLU A 34 9.18 0.98 1.64
C GLU A 34 8.03 0.27 2.33
N MET A 35 7.09 -0.21 1.53
CA MET A 35 6.06 -1.13 1.97
C MET A 35 6.48 -2.56 1.63
N GLY A 36 6.52 -3.43 2.63
CA GLY A 36 6.80 -4.85 2.48
C GLY A 36 5.53 -5.67 2.60
N LEU A 37 5.23 -6.46 1.56
CA LEU A 37 4.03 -7.27 1.44
C LEU A 37 4.42 -8.74 1.19
N PRO A 38 3.87 -9.72 1.94
CA PRO A 38 4.33 -11.12 1.84
C PRO A 38 3.93 -11.85 0.56
N CYS A 39 3.08 -11.27 -0.27
CA CYS A 39 2.48 -11.92 -1.44
C CYS A 39 1.80 -10.89 -2.35
N GLN A 40 1.25 -11.37 -3.48
CA GLN A 40 0.40 -10.59 -4.35
C GLN A 40 -0.86 -10.16 -3.59
N VAL A 41 -1.06 -8.85 -3.47
CA VAL A 41 -2.22 -8.29 -2.79
C VAL A 41 -2.84 -7.19 -3.64
N TRP A 42 -4.15 -7.01 -3.43
CA TRP A 42 -4.80 -5.75 -3.74
C TRP A 42 -4.86 -4.95 -2.45
N GLY A 43 -4.58 -3.66 -2.48
CA GLY A 43 -4.55 -2.87 -1.25
C GLY A 43 -5.16 -1.50 -1.41
N ALA A 44 -5.54 -0.93 -0.27
CA ALA A 44 -5.87 0.47 -0.11
C ALA A 44 -4.93 1.09 0.93
N LEU A 45 -4.24 2.17 0.57
CA LEU A 45 -3.42 2.95 1.50
C LEU A 45 -4.10 4.30 1.74
N ASN A 46 -4.51 4.57 2.97
CA ASN A 46 -5.00 5.87 3.40
C ASN A 46 -3.86 6.67 4.07
N VAL A 47 -3.60 7.86 3.55
CA VAL A 47 -2.57 8.77 4.07
C VAL A 47 -3.24 10.00 4.67
N THR A 48 -2.95 10.29 5.94
CA THR A 48 -3.51 11.43 6.67
C THR A 48 -2.42 12.18 7.44
N GLY A 49 -2.66 13.47 7.72
CA GLY A 49 -1.69 14.36 8.38
C GLY A 49 -1.21 15.49 7.46
N PRO A 50 -0.13 16.20 7.82
CA PRO A 50 0.41 17.33 7.06
C PRO A 50 1.21 16.85 5.83
N VAL A 51 0.52 16.19 4.91
CA VAL A 51 1.05 15.61 3.67
C VAL A 51 0.57 16.46 2.49
N SER A 52 1.50 16.95 1.67
CA SER A 52 1.21 17.76 0.47
C SER A 52 1.18 16.92 -0.81
N GLY A 53 1.94 15.83 -0.85
CA GLY A 53 2.09 14.95 -2.01
C GLY A 53 2.45 13.52 -1.63
N TRP A 54 2.19 12.57 -2.53
CA TRP A 54 2.74 11.22 -2.43
C TRP A 54 2.74 10.55 -3.80
N SER A 55 3.58 9.52 -3.97
CA SER A 55 3.55 8.65 -5.13
C SER A 55 4.11 7.26 -4.82
N LEU A 56 3.51 6.24 -5.45
CA LEU A 56 4.03 4.87 -5.52
C LEU A 56 5.00 4.68 -6.69
N ALA A 57 5.19 5.70 -7.52
CA ALA A 57 6.16 5.76 -8.61
C ALA A 57 7.26 6.79 -8.29
N GLU A 58 8.29 6.89 -9.14
CA GLU A 58 9.33 7.91 -8.97
C GLU A 58 8.77 9.32 -9.15
N GLU A 59 7.88 9.51 -10.13
CA GLU A 59 7.24 10.79 -10.39
C GLU A 59 5.88 10.92 -9.67
N PRO A 60 5.47 12.14 -9.28
CA PRO A 60 4.13 12.37 -8.75
C PRO A 60 3.09 12.00 -9.81
N ALA A 61 1.95 11.44 -9.39
CA ALA A 61 0.83 11.33 -10.30
C ALA A 61 0.45 12.72 -10.82
N GLU A 62 0.38 12.87 -12.14
CA GLU A 62 0.03 14.15 -12.78
C GLU A 62 -1.35 14.60 -12.30
N GLN A 63 -1.39 15.83 -11.79
CA GLN A 63 -2.56 16.61 -11.31
C GLN A 63 -2.95 16.51 -9.83
N GLY A 64 -2.70 17.62 -9.12
CA GLY A 64 -3.76 18.38 -8.44
C GLY A 64 -4.71 17.61 -7.54
N PHE A 65 -4.19 16.81 -6.61
CA PHE A 65 -5.03 16.18 -5.60
C PHE A 65 -5.48 17.23 -4.57
N PRO A 66 -6.79 17.35 -4.28
CA PRO A 66 -7.29 18.26 -3.24
C PRO A 66 -6.65 17.97 -1.87
N GLU A 67 -6.64 18.97 -0.99
CA GLU A 67 -6.17 18.82 0.38
C GLU A 67 -7.07 17.82 1.14
N GLY A 68 -6.49 16.77 1.73
CA GLY A 68 -7.24 15.77 2.50
C GLY A 68 -6.62 14.38 2.51
N ALA A 69 -7.32 13.45 3.17
CA ALA A 69 -6.99 12.02 3.22
C ALA A 69 -6.97 11.42 1.80
N ARG A 70 -5.86 10.78 1.41
CA ARG A 70 -5.70 10.23 0.05
C ARG A 70 -5.66 8.71 0.10
N VAL A 71 -6.55 8.07 -0.66
CA VAL A 71 -6.62 6.61 -0.79
C VAL A 71 -6.00 6.17 -2.10
N ALA A 72 -4.91 5.40 -2.02
CA ALA A 72 -4.29 4.72 -3.15
C ALA A 72 -4.86 3.31 -3.29
N ARG A 73 -5.23 2.87 -4.50
CA ARG A 73 -5.42 1.44 -4.78
C ARG A 73 -4.12 0.86 -5.37
N ILE A 74 -3.65 -0.24 -4.82
CA ILE A 74 -2.40 -0.90 -5.24
C ILE A 74 -2.67 -2.34 -5.67
N SER A 75 -1.95 -2.81 -6.69
CA SER A 75 -1.99 -4.19 -7.16
C SER A 75 -0.60 -4.65 -7.58
N GLY A 76 -0.17 -5.81 -7.08
CA GLY A 76 1.16 -6.38 -7.30
C GLY A 76 1.31 -7.40 -8.41
N ASN A 77 2.40 -7.28 -9.17
CA ASN A 77 2.88 -8.35 -10.04
C ASN A 77 3.57 -9.46 -9.22
N GLU A 78 3.61 -10.65 -9.81
CA GLU A 78 4.27 -11.81 -9.21
C GLU A 78 5.75 -11.53 -8.88
N GLY A 79 6.16 -11.86 -7.65
CA GLY A 79 7.53 -11.64 -7.17
C GLY A 79 7.82 -10.27 -6.52
N MET A 80 6.87 -9.33 -6.56
CA MET A 80 7.09 -7.98 -5.98
C MET A 80 6.79 -7.95 -4.47
N GLN A 81 7.82 -8.10 -3.65
CA GLN A 81 7.70 -8.10 -2.17
C GLN A 81 7.97 -6.74 -1.52
N GLN A 82 8.60 -5.82 -2.24
CA GLN A 82 9.03 -4.51 -1.75
C GLN A 82 8.51 -3.42 -2.69
N TRP A 83 7.88 -2.42 -2.10
CA TRP A 83 7.14 -1.38 -2.78
C TRP A 83 7.65 -0.01 -2.31
N PRO A 84 8.62 0.59 -3.02
CA PRO A 84 9.09 1.92 -2.69
C PRO A 84 8.01 2.95 -3.03
N PHE A 85 7.87 3.95 -2.17
CA PHE A 85 6.99 5.09 -2.39
C PHE A 85 7.49 6.30 -1.62
N TRP A 86 6.95 7.48 -1.89
CA TRP A 86 7.33 8.68 -1.16
C TRP A 86 6.13 9.52 -0.74
N LEU A 87 6.32 10.31 0.32
CA LEU A 87 5.37 11.30 0.84
C LEU A 87 6.10 12.65 0.96
N ASP A 88 5.49 13.73 0.49
CA ASP A 88 5.94 15.07 0.79
C ASP A 88 5.17 15.59 2.01
N VAL A 89 5.90 16.02 3.04
CA VAL A 89 5.36 16.49 4.32
C VAL A 89 5.80 17.92 4.61
N GLN A 90 4.97 18.66 5.33
CA GLN A 90 5.17 20.09 5.58
C GLN A 90 5.06 20.44 7.07
N GLY A 91 5.80 21.48 7.49
CA GLY A 91 5.74 22.01 8.86
C GLY A 91 6.15 20.99 9.93
N ASP A 92 5.47 21.04 11.08
CA ASP A 92 5.69 20.11 12.19
C ASP A 92 4.92 18.80 11.97
N TRP A 93 5.48 17.93 11.14
CA TRP A 93 4.85 16.69 10.66
C TRP A 93 5.10 15.45 11.53
N LYS A 94 6.16 15.44 12.32
CA LYS A 94 6.57 14.28 13.12
C LYS A 94 5.51 13.90 14.15
N GLY A 95 5.18 12.62 14.25
CA GLY A 95 4.10 12.09 15.08
C GLY A 95 2.68 12.41 14.58
N LYS A 96 2.51 13.08 13.43
CA LYS A 96 1.21 13.52 12.90
C LYS A 96 0.87 12.91 11.55
N VAL A 97 1.82 12.24 10.90
CA VAL A 97 1.56 11.51 9.65
C VAL A 97 1.11 10.11 10.01
N ARG A 98 -0.07 9.73 9.52
CA ARG A 98 -0.68 8.42 9.74
C ARG A 98 -0.96 7.72 8.43
N LEU A 99 -0.48 6.48 8.35
CA LEU A 99 -0.70 5.57 7.23
C LEU A 99 -1.58 4.41 7.66
N GLU A 100 -2.66 4.18 6.95
CA GLU A 100 -3.54 3.03 7.18
C GLU A 100 -3.53 2.16 5.93
N LEU A 101 -2.97 0.97 6.06
CA LEU A 101 -2.86 0.02 4.96
C LEU A 101 -3.91 -1.08 5.17
N ALA A 102 -4.82 -1.19 4.21
CA ALA A 102 -5.73 -2.31 4.07
C ALA A 102 -5.25 -3.18 2.91
N VAL A 103 -5.04 -4.48 3.13
CA VAL A 103 -4.71 -5.42 2.05
C VAL A 103 -5.73 -6.53 1.96
N MET A 104 -6.04 -6.88 0.73
CA MET A 104 -6.92 -7.92 0.28
C MET A 104 -6.06 -9.02 -0.32
N LEU A 105 -6.12 -10.20 0.30
CA LEU A 105 -5.44 -11.38 -0.20
C LEU A 105 -6.36 -12.16 -1.13
N HIS A 106 -5.93 -12.36 -2.37
CA HIS A 106 -6.49 -13.40 -3.23
C HIS A 106 -5.71 -14.70 -3.00
N LYS A 107 -6.18 -15.56 -2.08
CA LYS A 107 -5.61 -16.90 -1.92
C LYS A 107 -6.27 -17.82 -2.92
N GLN A 108 -5.61 -18.14 -4.03
CA GLN A 108 -6.03 -19.28 -4.86
C GLN A 108 -5.60 -20.57 -4.16
N THR A 109 -6.55 -21.23 -3.49
CA THR A 109 -6.34 -22.59 -2.97
C THR A 109 -6.72 -23.61 -4.05
N PRO A 110 -6.19 -24.84 -4.00
CA PRO A 110 -6.62 -25.91 -4.91
C PRO A 110 -8.14 -26.07 -4.92
N GLU A 111 -8.80 -25.97 -3.76
CA GLU A 111 -10.25 -26.07 -3.64
C GLU A 111 -10.99 -24.92 -4.34
N ILE A 112 -10.43 -23.70 -4.31
CA ILE A 112 -10.97 -22.55 -5.05
C ILE A 112 -10.77 -22.75 -6.55
N VAL A 113 -9.61 -23.28 -6.97
CA VAL A 113 -9.34 -23.60 -8.38
C VAL A 113 -10.29 -24.68 -8.87
N ASP A 114 -10.47 -25.76 -8.12
CA ASP A 114 -11.37 -26.88 -8.44
C ASP A 114 -12.84 -26.44 -8.45
N PHE A 115 -13.24 -25.51 -7.56
CA PHE A 115 -14.56 -24.90 -7.57
C PHE A 115 -14.75 -23.99 -8.79
N LEU A 116 -13.78 -23.13 -9.11
CA LEU A 116 -13.83 -22.24 -10.27
C LEU A 116 -13.89 -23.00 -11.59
N ALA A 117 -13.21 -24.14 -11.69
CA ALA A 117 -13.25 -25.02 -12.85
C ALA A 117 -14.65 -25.63 -13.12
N GLN A 118 -15.56 -25.59 -12.13
CA GLN A 118 -16.96 -26.03 -12.28
C GLN A 118 -17.90 -24.90 -12.70
N LEU A 119 -17.43 -23.65 -12.70
CA LEU A 119 -18.21 -22.49 -13.13
C LEU A 119 -17.94 -22.17 -14.61
N PRO A 120 -18.84 -21.44 -15.28
CA PRO A 120 -18.59 -20.96 -16.63
C PRO A 120 -17.31 -20.11 -16.71
N ASP A 121 -16.62 -20.19 -17.85
CA ASP A 121 -15.29 -19.62 -18.09
C ASP A 121 -15.28 -18.07 -18.01
N TRP A 122 -16.45 -17.45 -18.10
CA TRP A 122 -16.65 -16.01 -17.94
C TRP A 122 -16.84 -15.57 -16.49
N THR A 123 -16.89 -16.51 -15.53
CA THR A 123 -17.06 -16.22 -14.11
C THR A 123 -15.72 -16.24 -13.38
N THR A 124 -15.64 -15.45 -12.31
CA THR A 124 -14.50 -15.45 -11.39
C THR A 124 -14.99 -15.34 -9.96
N SER A 125 -14.20 -15.84 -9.02
CA SER A 125 -14.49 -15.79 -7.59
C SER A 125 -13.82 -14.56 -7.00
N VAL A 126 -14.58 -13.82 -6.19
CA VAL A 126 -14.06 -12.76 -5.34
C VAL A 126 -14.34 -13.16 -3.89
N GLY A 127 -13.45 -13.97 -3.34
CA GLY A 127 -13.41 -14.31 -1.92
C GLY A 127 -12.16 -13.71 -1.31
N PHE A 128 -12.30 -12.79 -0.36
CA PHE A 128 -11.14 -12.13 0.23
C PHE A 128 -11.28 -11.86 1.72
N THR A 129 -10.12 -11.80 2.37
CA THR A 129 -9.97 -11.32 3.75
C THR A 129 -9.25 -9.97 3.70
N VAL A 130 -9.81 -8.96 4.36
CA VAL A 130 -9.20 -7.63 4.48
C VAL A 130 -8.47 -7.53 5.81
N TYR A 131 -7.20 -7.14 5.78
CA TYR A 131 -6.40 -6.84 6.97
C TYR A 131 -6.09 -5.35 7.01
N GLN A 132 -6.40 -4.67 8.10
CA GLN A 132 -6.10 -3.25 8.31
C GLN A 132 -5.02 -3.08 9.38
N LYS A 133 -4.00 -2.25 9.10
CA LYS A 133 -2.97 -1.86 10.07
C LYS A 133 -2.69 -0.36 9.98
N VAL A 134 -2.47 0.26 11.14
CA VAL A 134 -2.21 1.69 11.28
C VAL A 134 -0.75 1.90 11.68
N PHE A 135 -0.07 2.82 11.01
CA PHE A 135 1.29 3.25 11.29
C PHE A 135 1.31 4.77 11.53
N THR A 136 2.12 5.23 12.48
CA THR A 136 2.30 6.66 12.80
C THR A 136 3.79 6.99 12.76
N PHE A 137 4.15 8.10 12.11
CA PHE A 137 5.52 8.59 11.94
C PHE A 137 5.65 10.02 12.45
#